data_AF-A0A2G9YYP7-F1
#
_entry.id   AF-A0A2G9YYP7-F1
#
_cell.length_a   1.000
_cell.length_b   1.000
_cell.length_c   1.000
_cell.angle_alpha   90.00
_cell.angle_beta   90.00
_cell.angle_gamma   90.00
#
_symmetry.space_group_name_H-M   'P 1'
#
loop_
_entity.id
_entity.type
_entity.pdbx_description
1 polymer ?
#
loop_
_entity_poly.entity_id
_entity_poly.type
_entity_poly.pdbx_seq_one_letter_code
_entity_poly.pdbx_strand_id
1 'polypeptide(L)'
;MAKKKKFKNNKKSWPKEKKPSIFALPEETRKRIWGVVVFILAIIITLSFFDLAGVAGSASMRALTFLIGKAVFIIPLILVLGGLVFFNVKYKKFFGPTILAIFILIAGIAGLIESLRPETKQGGWLGYILSWPFLGLFGGLVAKIVFGGVIVIGGLIFWYLIRGPRVKEIPRTGETLEIEKEPSLIKKIFLPKFKVKEVEPKIKETSTKLEEPILELRTKEVPAKLLAGEQYKTPPLELLETDKGKAAAGDIVTNSAIIKKTLENFGLPVEMSEINTGPTVTQYTLKPAEGIKLSKITTLSNNLSLALASHPIRIEAPIPGKSLVGIEVPNKIRCQIRLRGLIANPQFQTAASNLTIVLGKDVSGFSCYADLA
;
A
#
# COMPACT_ATOMS: atom_id res chain seq x y z
N MET A 1 -5.36 45.26 -36.23
CA MET A 1 -6.25 44.37 -35.45
C MET A 1 -5.42 43.29 -34.75
N ALA A 2 -5.19 43.41 -33.43
CA ALA A 2 -4.43 42.43 -32.65
C ALA A 2 -5.31 41.85 -31.53
N LYS A 3 -5.64 40.55 -31.61
CA LYS A 3 -6.46 39.82 -30.63
C LYS A 3 -5.64 39.54 -29.36
N LYS A 4 -5.98 40.20 -28.24
CA LYS A 4 -5.51 39.84 -26.89
C LYS A 4 -6.09 38.48 -26.48
N LYS A 5 -5.25 37.45 -26.39
CA LYS A 5 -5.59 36.16 -25.74
C LYS A 5 -5.61 36.35 -24.22
N LYS A 6 -6.80 36.23 -23.60
CA LYS A 6 -6.97 36.15 -22.15
C LYS A 6 -6.46 34.80 -21.65
N PHE A 7 -5.45 34.79 -20.79
CA PHE A 7 -5.07 33.61 -20.00
C PHE A 7 -6.15 33.32 -18.96
N LYS A 8 -6.82 32.16 -19.07
CA LYS A 8 -7.72 31.62 -18.04
C LYS A 8 -6.87 31.07 -16.90
N ASN A 9 -6.97 31.70 -15.73
CA ASN A 9 -6.35 31.25 -14.50
C ASN A 9 -7.11 30.01 -13.97
N ASN A 10 -6.59 28.81 -14.23
CA ASN A 10 -7.09 27.57 -13.65
C ASN A 10 -6.49 27.42 -12.23
N LYS A 11 -7.16 27.99 -11.23
CA LYS A 11 -6.85 27.71 -9.82
C LYS A 11 -7.19 26.24 -9.54
N LYS A 12 -6.17 25.39 -9.40
CA LYS A 12 -6.29 24.03 -8.86
C LYS A 12 -6.87 24.12 -7.45
N SER A 13 -8.12 23.70 -7.28
CA SER A 13 -8.73 23.52 -5.96
C SER A 13 -8.04 22.36 -5.26
N TRP A 14 -7.35 22.65 -4.16
CA TRP A 14 -6.81 21.62 -3.28
C TRP A 14 -7.97 20.80 -2.70
N PRO A 15 -7.84 19.46 -2.58
CA PRO A 15 -8.87 18.65 -1.94
C PRO A 15 -9.00 19.11 -0.49
N LYS A 16 -10.19 19.60 -0.12
CA LYS A 16 -10.51 19.97 1.26
C LYS A 16 -10.40 18.70 2.12
N GLU A 17 -9.34 18.60 2.92
CA GLU A 17 -9.28 17.61 3.99
C GLU A 17 -10.44 17.87 4.96
N LYS A 18 -11.38 16.92 4.99
CA LYS A 18 -12.47 16.93 5.98
C LYS A 18 -11.83 16.75 7.35
N LYS A 19 -11.84 17.80 8.17
CA LYS A 19 -11.45 17.74 9.58
C LYS A 19 -12.20 16.57 10.25
N PRO A 20 -11.53 15.67 10.98
CA PRO A 20 -12.23 14.59 11.68
C PRO A 20 -13.16 15.22 12.71
N SER A 21 -14.44 14.89 12.64
CA SER A 21 -15.40 15.21 13.69
C SER A 21 -14.93 14.59 14.99
N ILE A 22 -15.08 15.30 16.10
CA ILE A 22 -14.65 14.89 17.46
C ILE A 22 -15.29 13.54 17.89
N PHE A 23 -16.32 13.07 17.18
CA PHE A 23 -16.99 11.77 17.36
C PHE A 23 -16.74 10.75 16.22
N ALA A 24 -15.70 10.93 15.40
CA ALA A 24 -15.39 9.98 14.33
C ALA A 24 -14.84 8.67 14.91
N LEU A 25 -15.71 7.67 15.06
CA LEU A 25 -15.30 6.31 15.40
C LEU A 25 -14.24 5.80 14.42
N PRO A 26 -13.21 5.05 14.89
CA PRO A 26 -12.25 4.40 14.02
C PRO A 26 -12.98 3.58 12.94
N GLU A 27 -12.45 3.62 11.70
CA GLU A 27 -13.13 2.96 10.59
C GLU A 27 -13.37 1.48 10.87
N GLU A 28 -12.45 0.80 11.56
CA GLU A 28 -12.59 -0.60 11.99
C GLU A 28 -13.74 -0.83 12.98
N THR A 29 -13.88 0.05 13.98
CA THR A 29 -14.98 -0.02 14.95
C THR A 29 -16.32 0.14 14.26
N ARG A 30 -16.43 1.08 13.31
CA ARG A 30 -17.64 1.26 12.50
C ARG A 30 -18.00 0.00 11.71
N LYS A 31 -17.03 -0.74 11.17
CA LYS A 31 -17.30 -2.01 10.45
C LYS A 31 -17.88 -3.06 11.40
N ARG A 32 -17.25 -3.24 12.56
CA ARG A 32 -17.68 -4.23 13.55
C ARG A 32 -19.09 -3.93 14.06
N ILE A 33 -19.41 -2.65 14.30
CA ILE A 33 -20.76 -2.21 14.68
C ILE A 33 -21.77 -2.62 13.60
N TRP A 34 -21.49 -2.36 12.32
CA TRP A 34 -22.38 -2.79 11.23
C TRP A 34 -22.53 -4.31 11.15
N GLY A 35 -21.46 -5.07 11.39
CA GLY A 35 -21.53 -6.53 11.48
C GLY A 35 -22.49 -6.99 12.59
N VAL A 36 -22.36 -6.42 13.79
CA VAL A 36 -23.26 -6.70 14.93
C VAL A 36 -24.70 -6.33 14.60
N VAL A 37 -24.95 -5.18 13.98
CA VAL A 37 -26.30 -4.76 13.55
C VAL A 37 -26.92 -5.78 12.59
N VAL A 38 -26.16 -6.27 11.61
CA VAL A 38 -26.65 -7.28 10.65
C VAL A 38 -26.95 -8.61 11.35
N PHE A 39 -26.13 -9.02 12.32
CA PHE A 39 -26.40 -10.22 13.14
C PHE A 39 -27.66 -10.08 13.99
N ILE A 40 -27.85 -8.93 14.65
CA ILE A 40 -29.06 -8.64 15.41
C ILE A 40 -30.29 -8.70 14.50
N LEU A 41 -30.20 -8.12 13.29
CA LEU A 41 -31.28 -8.20 12.31
C LEU A 41 -31.59 -9.64 11.90
N ALA A 42 -30.57 -10.48 11.70
CA ALA A 42 -30.75 -11.91 11.41
C ALA A 42 -31.45 -12.65 12.55
N ILE A 43 -31.10 -12.35 13.81
CA ILE A 43 -31.75 -12.91 15.00
C ILE A 43 -33.21 -12.47 15.08
N ILE A 44 -33.50 -11.18 14.87
CA ILE A 44 -34.88 -10.65 14.89
C ILE A 44 -35.74 -11.35 13.83
N ILE A 45 -35.22 -11.52 12.61
CA ILE A 45 -35.94 -12.24 11.54
C ILE A 45 -36.12 -13.72 11.92
N THR A 46 -35.12 -14.34 12.54
CA THR A 46 -35.22 -15.73 13.02
C THR A 46 -36.33 -15.87 14.08
N LEU A 47 -36.34 -15.00 15.08
CA LEU A 47 -37.37 -14.97 16.13
C LEU A 47 -38.76 -14.65 15.56
N SER A 48 -38.83 -13.92 14.45
CA SER A 48 -40.09 -13.62 13.76
C SER A 48 -40.72 -14.86 13.11
N PHE A 49 -39.97 -15.94 12.84
CA PHE A 49 -40.55 -17.20 12.37
C PHE A 49 -41.30 -17.96 13.46
N PHE A 50 -40.94 -17.74 14.73
CA PHE A 50 -41.52 -18.42 15.88
C PHE A 50 -42.57 -17.55 16.59
N ASP A 51 -42.99 -16.44 15.97
CA ASP A 51 -43.88 -15.43 16.55
C ASP A 51 -43.38 -14.79 17.86
N LEU A 52 -42.08 -14.93 18.16
CA LEU A 52 -41.45 -14.43 19.39
C LEU A 52 -40.99 -12.97 19.28
N ALA A 53 -41.00 -12.39 18.07
CA ALA A 53 -40.53 -11.02 17.80
C ALA A 53 -41.63 -9.94 17.92
N GLY A 54 -42.82 -10.31 18.42
CA GLY A 54 -43.94 -9.39 18.65
C GLY A 54 -44.53 -8.80 17.36
N VAL A 55 -45.32 -7.72 17.52
CA VAL A 55 -46.06 -7.09 16.41
C VAL A 55 -45.14 -6.62 15.29
N ALA A 56 -44.00 -6.01 15.62
CA ALA A 56 -43.02 -5.55 14.64
C ALA A 56 -42.40 -6.71 13.83
N GLY A 57 -42.10 -7.83 14.48
CA GLY A 57 -41.60 -9.03 13.81
C GLY A 57 -42.62 -9.64 12.86
N SER A 58 -43.87 -9.81 13.31
CA SER A 58 -44.95 -10.35 12.46
C SER A 58 -45.25 -9.45 11.25
N ALA A 59 -45.26 -8.12 11.42
CA ALA A 59 -45.43 -7.17 10.33
C ALA A 59 -44.27 -7.24 9.32
N SER A 60 -43.04 -7.32 9.82
CA SER A 60 -41.85 -7.49 8.99
C SER A 60 -41.88 -8.81 8.22
N MET A 61 -42.31 -9.90 8.86
CA MET A 61 -42.43 -11.22 8.24
C MET A 61 -43.46 -11.22 7.11
N ARG A 62 -44.62 -10.56 7.29
CA ARG A 62 -45.62 -10.39 6.23
C ARG A 62 -45.06 -9.61 5.04
N ALA A 63 -44.37 -8.50 5.30
CA ALA A 63 -43.75 -7.69 4.25
C ALA A 63 -42.67 -8.48 3.48
N LEU A 64 -41.80 -9.18 4.20
CA LEU A 64 -40.75 -10.05 3.62
C LEU A 64 -41.37 -11.19 2.80
N THR A 65 -42.37 -11.89 3.33
CA THR A 65 -43.05 -12.98 2.62
C THR A 65 -43.80 -12.48 1.38
N PHE A 66 -44.36 -11.28 1.42
CA PHE A 66 -44.95 -10.66 0.23
C PHE A 66 -43.90 -10.35 -0.85
N LEU A 67 -42.75 -9.79 -0.45
CA LEU A 67 -41.70 -9.38 -1.38
C LEU A 67 -40.97 -10.55 -2.02
N ILE A 68 -40.61 -11.58 -1.25
CA ILE A 68 -39.70 -12.65 -1.70
C ILE A 68 -40.24 -14.07 -1.43
N GLY A 69 -41.46 -14.20 -0.94
CA GLY A 69 -42.15 -15.48 -0.82
C GLY A 69 -41.48 -16.43 0.15
N LYS A 70 -41.34 -17.70 -0.24
CA LYS A 70 -40.68 -18.73 0.57
C LYS A 70 -39.16 -18.56 0.65
N ALA A 71 -38.56 -17.63 -0.10
CA ALA A 71 -37.13 -17.35 0.05
C ALA A 71 -36.79 -16.77 1.44
N VAL A 72 -37.78 -16.26 2.18
CA VAL A 72 -37.60 -15.69 3.53
C VAL A 72 -36.93 -16.69 4.47
N PHE A 73 -37.21 -17.99 4.36
CA PHE A 73 -36.60 -19.03 5.20
C PHE A 73 -35.06 -19.08 5.11
N ILE A 74 -34.47 -18.63 4.00
CA ILE A 74 -33.02 -18.65 3.78
C ILE A 74 -32.38 -17.30 4.15
N ILE A 75 -33.17 -16.23 4.32
CA ILE A 75 -32.66 -14.89 4.65
C ILE A 75 -31.80 -14.86 5.91
N PRO A 76 -32.20 -15.45 7.07
CA PRO A 76 -31.37 -15.41 8.26
C PRO A 76 -29.96 -15.94 8.02
N LEU A 77 -29.85 -17.02 7.24
CA LEU A 77 -28.56 -17.60 6.87
C LEU A 77 -27.74 -16.65 5.99
N ILE A 78 -28.36 -16.02 4.98
CA ILE A 78 -27.68 -15.04 4.11
C ILE A 78 -27.22 -13.82 4.90
N LEU A 79 -27.99 -13.37 5.89
CA LEU A 79 -27.63 -12.24 6.75
C LEU A 79 -26.53 -12.61 7.75
N VAL A 80 -26.53 -13.82 8.30
CA VAL A 80 -25.42 -14.32 9.13
C VAL A 80 -24.12 -14.36 8.32
N LEU A 81 -24.17 -14.92 7.11
CA LEU A 81 -23.05 -14.86 6.17
C LEU A 81 -22.67 -13.39 5.90
N GLY A 82 -23.68 -12.53 5.67
CA GLY A 82 -23.61 -11.07 5.58
C GLY A 82 -22.76 -10.44 6.67
N GLY A 83 -23.10 -10.73 7.92
CA GLY A 83 -22.44 -10.23 9.12
C GLY A 83 -20.99 -10.68 9.22
N LEU A 84 -20.69 -11.95 8.91
CA LEU A 84 -19.32 -12.48 8.96
C LEU A 84 -18.35 -11.71 8.05
N VAL A 85 -18.82 -11.22 6.90
CA VAL A 85 -18.02 -10.39 6.00
C VAL A 85 -17.50 -9.12 6.70
N PHE A 86 -18.30 -8.49 7.56
CA PHE A 86 -17.90 -7.25 8.24
C PHE A 86 -16.74 -7.45 9.21
N PHE A 87 -16.55 -8.66 9.73
CA PHE A 87 -15.46 -9.00 10.65
C PHE A 87 -14.16 -9.35 9.90
N ASN A 88 -14.26 -9.93 8.70
CA ASN A 88 -13.11 -10.42 7.96
C ASN A 88 -12.52 -9.42 6.93
N VAL A 89 -13.26 -8.35 6.58
CA VAL A 89 -12.82 -7.48 5.47
C VAL A 89 -11.87 -6.34 5.90
N LYS A 90 -10.63 -6.44 5.41
CA LYS A 90 -9.58 -5.40 5.56
C LYS A 90 -9.80 -4.13 4.70
N TYR A 91 -10.72 -4.13 3.72
CA TYR A 91 -10.93 -3.00 2.79
C TYR A 91 -11.77 -1.83 3.34
N LYS A 92 -11.53 -0.61 2.85
CA LYS A 92 -12.34 0.57 3.21
C LYS A 92 -13.71 0.63 2.50
N LYS A 93 -13.85 0.07 1.29
CA LYS A 93 -15.08 0.11 0.46
C LYS A 93 -15.70 -1.27 0.25
N PHE A 94 -16.14 -1.92 1.33
CA PHE A 94 -16.69 -3.29 1.29
C PHE A 94 -18.21 -3.35 1.46
N PHE A 95 -18.83 -2.28 1.98
CA PHE A 95 -20.27 -2.21 2.25
C PHE A 95 -21.13 -2.44 1.00
N GLY A 96 -20.79 -1.78 -0.11
CA GLY A 96 -21.51 -1.90 -1.38
C GLY A 96 -21.49 -3.33 -1.95
N PRO A 97 -20.32 -3.95 -2.12
CA PRO A 97 -20.21 -5.34 -2.56
C PRO A 97 -20.98 -6.34 -1.69
N THR A 98 -20.99 -6.18 -0.36
CA THR A 98 -21.75 -7.08 0.53
C THR A 98 -23.25 -6.97 0.30
N ILE A 99 -23.80 -5.74 0.19
CA ILE A 99 -25.23 -5.53 -0.07
C ILE A 99 -25.62 -6.11 -1.43
N LEU A 100 -24.78 -5.88 -2.45
CA LEU A 100 -25.02 -6.40 -3.80
C LEU A 100 -25.02 -7.94 -3.80
N ALA A 101 -24.08 -8.58 -3.09
CA ALA A 101 -24.02 -10.04 -2.98
C ALA A 101 -25.26 -10.63 -2.28
N ILE A 102 -25.71 -9.99 -1.18
CA ILE A 102 -26.94 -10.38 -0.47
C ILE A 102 -28.14 -10.26 -1.40
N PHE A 103 -28.27 -9.15 -2.14
CA PHE A 103 -29.36 -8.94 -3.08
C PHE A 103 -29.37 -9.98 -4.21
N ILE A 104 -28.20 -10.27 -4.81
CA ILE A 104 -28.05 -11.28 -5.87
C ILE A 104 -28.49 -12.66 -5.36
N LEU A 105 -28.09 -13.05 -4.14
CA LEU A 105 -28.49 -14.33 -3.56
C LEU A 105 -30.00 -14.42 -3.30
N ILE A 106 -30.59 -13.37 -2.72
CA ILE A 106 -32.03 -13.32 -2.45
C ILE A 106 -32.82 -13.38 -3.77
N ALA A 107 -32.41 -12.58 -4.77
CA ALA A 107 -33.03 -12.57 -6.08
C ALA A 107 -32.91 -13.91 -6.80
N GLY A 108 -31.73 -14.55 -6.74
CA GLY A 108 -31.49 -15.88 -7.31
C GLY A 108 -32.37 -16.96 -6.68
N ILE A 109 -32.45 -16.99 -5.35
CA ILE A 109 -33.27 -17.97 -4.62
C ILE A 109 -34.77 -17.72 -4.85
N ALA A 110 -35.23 -16.47 -4.78
CA ALA A 110 -36.62 -16.11 -5.03
C ALA A 110 -37.03 -16.49 -6.47
N GLY A 111 -36.18 -16.22 -7.46
CA GLY A 111 -36.43 -16.61 -8.85
C GLY A 111 -36.40 -18.13 -9.07
N LEU A 112 -35.49 -18.85 -8.41
CA LEU A 112 -35.46 -20.30 -8.48
C LEU A 112 -36.72 -20.94 -7.88
N ILE A 113 -37.19 -20.46 -6.72
CA ILE A 113 -38.41 -20.95 -6.08
C ILE A 113 -39.63 -20.69 -6.97
N GLU A 114 -39.73 -19.51 -7.59
CA GLU A 114 -40.81 -19.21 -8.53
C GLU A 114 -40.77 -20.13 -9.76
N SER A 115 -39.57 -20.34 -10.32
CA SER A 115 -39.37 -21.19 -11.48
C SER A 115 -39.68 -22.67 -11.22
N LEU A 116 -39.62 -23.13 -9.96
CA LEU A 116 -40.02 -24.48 -9.57
C LEU A 116 -41.54 -24.67 -9.54
N ARG A 117 -42.31 -23.64 -9.14
CA ARG A 117 -43.78 -23.70 -9.05
C ARG A 117 -44.45 -22.39 -9.52
N PRO A 118 -44.49 -22.14 -10.85
CA PRO A 118 -44.91 -20.86 -11.43
C PRO A 118 -46.36 -20.47 -11.10
N GLU A 119 -47.24 -21.43 -10.86
CA GLU A 119 -48.67 -21.16 -10.60
C GLU A 119 -48.95 -20.64 -9.19
N THR A 120 -47.99 -20.78 -8.27
CA THR A 120 -48.22 -20.55 -6.85
C THR A 120 -47.56 -19.29 -6.29
N LYS A 121 -46.90 -18.48 -7.14
CA LYS A 121 -46.19 -17.24 -6.75
C LYS A 121 -45.31 -17.40 -5.50
N GLN A 122 -44.67 -18.56 -5.36
CA GLN A 122 -43.91 -18.91 -4.16
C GLN A 122 -42.60 -18.14 -4.03
N GLY A 123 -42.10 -17.52 -5.10
CA GLY A 123 -40.95 -16.61 -5.06
C GLY A 123 -41.30 -15.18 -4.62
N GLY A 124 -42.56 -14.92 -4.28
CA GLY A 124 -43.05 -13.59 -3.97
C GLY A 124 -43.00 -12.66 -5.18
N TRP A 125 -43.20 -11.37 -4.94
CA TRP A 125 -43.23 -10.37 -6.00
C TRP A 125 -41.89 -10.25 -6.75
N LEU A 126 -40.77 -10.29 -6.02
CA LEU A 126 -39.43 -10.21 -6.58
C LEU A 126 -39.12 -11.42 -7.47
N GLY A 127 -39.42 -12.64 -7.00
CA GLY A 127 -39.23 -13.86 -7.78
C GLY A 127 -40.09 -13.89 -9.03
N TYR A 128 -41.36 -13.47 -8.93
CA TYR A 128 -42.27 -13.35 -10.07
C TYR A 128 -41.74 -12.40 -11.14
N ILE A 129 -41.38 -11.17 -10.76
CA ILE A 129 -40.88 -10.16 -11.71
C ILE A 129 -39.60 -10.60 -12.38
N LEU A 130 -38.65 -11.14 -11.60
CA LEU A 130 -37.38 -11.57 -12.18
C LEU A 130 -37.57 -12.79 -13.08
N SER A 131 -38.45 -13.74 -12.72
CA SER A 131 -38.59 -15.00 -13.45
C SER A 131 -39.51 -14.90 -14.66
N TRP A 132 -40.48 -14.00 -14.65
CA TRP A 132 -41.45 -13.82 -15.72
C TRP A 132 -40.83 -13.73 -17.13
N PRO A 133 -39.80 -12.90 -17.41
CA PRO A 133 -39.21 -12.85 -18.74
C PRO A 133 -38.52 -14.15 -19.14
N PHE A 134 -37.83 -14.81 -18.21
CA PHE A 134 -37.11 -16.06 -18.52
C PHE A 134 -38.07 -17.24 -18.73
N LEU A 135 -39.13 -17.31 -17.92
CA LEU A 135 -40.17 -18.32 -18.05
C LEU A 135 -40.93 -18.18 -19.37
N GLY A 136 -41.26 -16.95 -19.78
CA GLY A 136 -41.95 -16.67 -21.03
C GLY A 136 -41.08 -16.88 -22.28
N LEU A 137 -39.81 -16.50 -22.24
CA LEU A 137 -38.90 -16.57 -23.40
C LEU A 137 -38.25 -17.93 -23.60
N PHE A 138 -37.89 -18.62 -22.50
CA PHE A 138 -37.03 -19.80 -22.55
C PHE A 138 -37.61 -21.04 -21.82
N GLY A 139 -38.75 -20.90 -21.16
CA GLY A 139 -39.39 -21.98 -20.41
C GLY A 139 -38.75 -22.31 -19.07
N GLY A 140 -39.37 -23.25 -18.34
CA GLY A 140 -39.02 -23.56 -16.95
C GLY A 140 -37.62 -24.14 -16.74
N LEU A 141 -37.10 -24.93 -17.67
CA LEU A 141 -35.77 -25.55 -17.53
C LEU A 141 -34.65 -24.51 -17.62
N VAL A 142 -34.70 -23.62 -18.60
CA VAL A 142 -33.69 -22.58 -18.79
C VAL A 142 -33.73 -21.59 -17.62
N ALA A 143 -34.92 -21.20 -17.16
CA ALA A 143 -35.07 -20.34 -15.99
C ALA A 143 -34.38 -20.93 -14.73
N LYS A 144 -34.57 -22.23 -14.46
CA LYS A 144 -33.89 -22.92 -13.32
C LYS A 144 -32.36 -22.88 -13.45
N ILE A 145 -31.84 -23.11 -14.66
CA ILE A 145 -30.38 -23.07 -14.90
C ILE A 145 -29.85 -21.65 -14.68
N VAL A 146 -30.54 -20.64 -15.21
CA VAL A 146 -30.14 -19.23 -15.06
C VAL A 146 -30.13 -18.83 -13.59
N PHE A 147 -31.22 -19.05 -12.86
CA PHE A 147 -31.28 -18.69 -11.44
C PHE A 147 -30.34 -19.52 -10.58
N GLY A 148 -30.12 -20.81 -10.90
CA GLY A 148 -29.08 -21.63 -10.28
C GLY A 148 -27.69 -21.01 -10.48
N GLY A 149 -27.37 -20.56 -11.70
CA GLY A 149 -26.13 -19.85 -12.00
C GLY A 149 -25.98 -18.54 -11.21
N VAL A 150 -27.05 -17.75 -11.10
CA VAL A 150 -27.06 -16.52 -10.29
C VAL A 150 -26.76 -16.81 -8.82
N ILE A 151 -27.32 -17.88 -8.25
CA ILE A 151 -27.03 -18.31 -6.87
C ILE A 151 -25.56 -18.71 -6.73
N VAL A 152 -25.01 -19.46 -7.68
CA VAL A 152 -23.59 -19.85 -7.68
C VAL A 152 -22.68 -18.62 -7.75
N ILE A 153 -22.97 -17.67 -8.63
CA ILE A 153 -22.22 -16.41 -8.74
C ILE A 153 -22.30 -15.63 -7.43
N GLY A 154 -23.50 -15.49 -6.85
CA GLY A 154 -23.71 -14.85 -5.55
C GLY A 154 -22.88 -15.51 -4.44
N GLY A 155 -22.89 -16.85 -4.38
CA GLY A 155 -22.11 -17.63 -3.43
C GLY A 155 -20.60 -17.48 -3.61
N LEU A 156 -20.11 -17.43 -4.86
CA LEU A 156 -18.69 -17.19 -5.16
C LEU A 156 -18.23 -15.79 -4.74
N ILE A 157 -19.06 -14.76 -4.98
CA ILE A 157 -18.80 -13.41 -4.49
C ILE A 157 -18.74 -13.42 -2.96
N PHE A 158 -19.69 -14.10 -2.32
CA PHE A 158 -19.76 -14.23 -0.87
C PHE A 158 -18.51 -14.89 -0.30
N TRP A 159 -18.09 -16.00 -0.90
CA TRP A 159 -16.89 -16.75 -0.55
C TRP A 159 -15.61 -15.93 -0.71
N TYR A 160 -15.49 -15.20 -1.81
CA TYR A 160 -14.38 -14.29 -2.07
C TYR A 160 -14.32 -13.17 -1.02
N LEU A 161 -15.47 -12.63 -0.64
CA LEU A 161 -15.58 -11.53 0.30
C LEU A 161 -15.29 -11.97 1.76
N ILE A 162 -15.76 -13.17 2.17
CA ILE A 162 -15.46 -13.76 3.48
C ILE A 162 -13.97 -14.10 3.61
N ARG A 163 -13.38 -14.76 2.62
CA ARG A 163 -11.95 -15.12 2.65
C ARG A 163 -11.05 -13.88 2.57
N GLY A 164 -11.59 -12.81 2.01
CA GLY A 164 -10.80 -11.74 1.43
C GLY A 164 -9.92 -12.28 0.29
N PRO A 165 -9.48 -11.45 -0.64
CA PRO A 165 -8.24 -11.75 -1.33
C PRO A 165 -7.19 -12.02 -0.26
N ARG A 166 -6.53 -13.19 -0.38
CA ARG A 166 -5.19 -13.35 0.16
C ARG A 166 -4.36 -12.29 -0.54
N VAL A 167 -4.35 -11.08 0.01
CA VAL A 167 -3.13 -10.30 -0.01
C VAL A 167 -2.17 -11.27 0.65
N LYS A 168 -1.37 -11.99 -0.16
CA LYS A 168 -0.07 -12.44 0.30
C LYS A 168 0.44 -11.18 0.95
N GLU A 169 0.47 -11.18 2.27
CA GLU A 169 1.31 -10.23 2.97
C GLU A 169 2.64 -10.46 2.29
N ILE A 170 3.02 -9.53 1.42
CA ILE A 170 4.39 -9.44 0.96
C ILE A 170 5.11 -9.41 2.29
N PRO A 171 5.85 -10.47 2.65
CA PRO A 171 6.25 -10.68 4.02
C PRO A 171 6.91 -9.39 4.48
N ARG A 172 6.36 -8.79 5.53
CA ARG A 172 7.14 -7.87 6.33
C ARG A 172 8.28 -8.74 6.83
N THR A 173 9.44 -8.51 6.24
CA THR A 173 10.64 -9.31 6.38
C THR A 173 10.90 -9.56 7.86
N GLY A 174 10.68 -10.80 8.29
CA GLY A 174 10.84 -11.17 9.69
C GLY A 174 9.99 -12.36 10.09
N GLU A 175 10.14 -13.49 9.39
CA GLU A 175 10.09 -14.83 9.99
C GLU A 175 10.50 -15.85 8.91
N THR A 176 11.52 -16.62 9.26
CA THR A 176 12.17 -17.67 8.48
C THR A 176 11.18 -18.80 8.18
N LEU A 177 10.89 -19.00 6.90
CA LEU A 177 10.41 -20.28 6.40
C LEU A 177 11.47 -20.83 5.47
N GLU A 178 12.11 -21.91 5.93
CA GLU A 178 12.93 -22.79 5.11
C GLU A 178 12.03 -23.34 4.00
N ILE A 179 12.28 -22.90 2.77
CA ILE A 179 11.69 -23.50 1.58
C ILE A 179 12.85 -24.16 0.83
N GLU A 180 12.82 -25.49 0.81
CA GLU A 180 13.67 -26.34 -0.01
C GLU A 180 13.73 -25.81 -1.44
N LYS A 181 14.94 -25.53 -1.91
CA LYS A 181 15.20 -25.13 -3.29
C LYS A 181 15.24 -26.37 -4.17
N GLU A 182 14.18 -26.65 -4.91
CA GLU A 182 14.37 -27.32 -6.20
C GLU A 182 14.89 -26.30 -7.22
N PRO A 183 16.02 -26.57 -7.90
CA PRO A 183 16.59 -25.65 -8.86
C PRO A 183 15.79 -25.68 -10.16
N SER A 184 15.17 -24.55 -10.50
CA SER A 184 14.56 -24.31 -11.80
C SER A 184 15.63 -24.28 -12.90
N LEU A 185 15.46 -25.19 -13.86
CA LEU A 185 16.33 -25.48 -15.01
C LEU A 185 16.53 -24.31 -16.00
N ILE A 186 15.88 -23.17 -15.78
CA ILE A 186 15.81 -22.06 -16.73
C ILE A 186 17.02 -21.10 -16.61
N LYS A 187 17.82 -21.19 -15.54
CA LYS A 187 19.02 -20.34 -15.36
C LYS A 187 20.26 -20.78 -16.15
N LYS A 188 20.22 -21.92 -16.85
CA LYS A 188 21.40 -22.46 -17.58
C LYS A 188 21.59 -21.93 -18.99
N ILE A 189 20.63 -21.22 -19.59
CA ILE A 189 20.66 -20.93 -21.04
C ILE A 189 21.22 -19.54 -21.38
N PHE A 190 21.36 -18.61 -20.42
CA PHE A 190 21.67 -17.20 -20.74
C PHE A 190 22.74 -16.56 -19.84
N LEU A 191 23.91 -17.17 -19.75
CA LEU A 191 25.11 -16.53 -19.20
C LEU A 191 26.26 -16.65 -20.23
N PRO A 192 26.69 -15.56 -20.88
CA PRO A 192 27.97 -15.56 -21.59
C PRO A 192 29.10 -15.74 -20.58
N LYS A 193 29.94 -16.77 -20.77
CA LYS A 193 31.13 -17.01 -19.97
C LYS A 193 32.20 -15.96 -20.31
N PHE A 194 32.19 -14.81 -19.61
CA PHE A 194 33.38 -13.96 -19.54
C PHE A 194 34.32 -14.53 -18.46
N LYS A 195 35.49 -15.03 -18.89
CA LYS A 195 36.63 -15.26 -17.99
C LYS A 195 37.21 -13.91 -17.62
N VAL A 196 36.76 -13.33 -16.51
CA VAL A 196 37.48 -12.24 -15.86
C VAL A 196 38.67 -12.87 -15.14
N LYS A 197 39.90 -12.47 -15.48
CA LYS A 197 41.07 -12.75 -14.64
C LYS A 197 40.83 -12.02 -13.31
N GLU A 198 40.78 -12.75 -12.21
CA GLU A 198 40.95 -12.18 -10.88
C GLU A 198 42.30 -11.48 -10.85
N VAL A 199 42.26 -10.15 -10.82
CA VAL A 199 43.40 -9.35 -10.39
C VAL A 199 43.19 -9.18 -8.89
N GLU A 200 44.05 -9.82 -8.11
CA GLU A 200 44.11 -9.63 -6.66
C GLU A 200 44.16 -8.13 -6.34
N PRO A 201 43.34 -7.64 -5.39
CA PRO A 201 43.44 -6.27 -4.96
C PRO A 201 44.78 -6.09 -4.24
N LYS A 202 45.76 -5.49 -4.92
CA LYS A 202 46.89 -4.84 -4.25
C LYS A 202 46.32 -3.68 -3.44
N ILE A 203 46.07 -3.94 -2.16
CA ILE A 203 45.95 -2.89 -1.14
C ILE A 203 47.31 -2.20 -1.08
N LYS A 204 47.49 -1.16 -1.90
CA LYS A 204 48.44 -0.09 -1.57
C LYS A 204 47.70 0.82 -0.62
N GLU A 205 48.05 0.75 0.65
CA GLU A 205 47.84 1.85 1.59
C GLU A 205 48.56 3.08 1.01
N THR A 206 47.81 3.90 0.28
CA THR A 206 48.17 5.28 0.06
C THR A 206 47.14 6.06 0.84
N SER A 207 47.56 6.50 2.01
CA SER A 207 46.91 7.48 2.84
C SER A 207 46.83 8.81 2.09
N THR A 208 45.94 8.89 1.11
CA THR A 208 45.50 10.18 0.59
C THR A 208 44.27 10.54 1.38
N LYS A 209 44.49 11.41 2.36
CA LYS A 209 43.50 12.09 3.19
C LYS A 209 42.45 12.71 2.27
N LEU A 210 41.34 12.01 2.06
CA LEU A 210 40.15 12.56 1.41
C LEU A 210 39.40 13.33 2.50
N GLU A 211 39.47 14.65 2.41
CA GLU A 211 38.75 15.56 3.28
C GLU A 211 37.24 15.26 3.19
N GLU A 212 36.66 14.91 4.35
CA GLU A 212 35.21 14.95 4.55
C GLU A 212 34.70 16.36 4.21
N PRO A 213 33.56 16.53 3.53
CA PRO A 213 32.95 17.84 3.43
C PRO A 213 32.42 18.20 4.83
N ILE A 214 33.27 18.84 5.62
CA ILE A 214 32.89 19.45 6.89
C ILE A 214 31.95 20.61 6.51
N LEU A 215 30.64 20.38 6.67
CA LEU A 215 29.70 21.47 6.84
C LEU A 215 30.05 22.11 8.19
N GLU A 216 30.93 23.12 8.15
CA GLU A 216 31.26 23.95 9.32
C GLU A 216 29.98 24.60 9.83
N LEU A 217 29.40 24.00 10.86
CA LEU A 217 28.41 24.66 11.70
C LEU A 217 29.11 25.89 12.29
N ARG A 218 28.72 27.08 11.85
CA ARG A 218 29.12 28.35 12.47
C ARG A 218 28.53 28.41 13.87
N THR A 219 29.18 27.77 14.84
CA THR A 219 28.87 27.94 16.25
C THR A 219 29.43 29.29 16.71
N LYS A 220 28.55 30.28 16.90
CA LYS A 220 28.90 31.43 17.75
C LYS A 220 28.97 30.91 19.18
N GLU A 221 30.12 31.10 19.82
CA GLU A 221 30.25 30.88 21.27
C GLU A 221 29.32 31.86 22.00
N VAL A 222 28.25 31.33 22.61
CA VAL A 222 27.38 32.11 23.48
C VAL A 222 27.89 31.94 24.92
N PRO A 223 28.18 33.03 25.65
CA PRO A 223 28.63 32.93 27.03
C PRO A 223 27.51 32.34 27.91
N ALA A 224 27.80 31.19 28.52
CA ALA A 224 26.90 30.47 29.40
C ALA A 224 26.69 31.24 30.72
N LYS A 225 25.78 32.22 30.72
CA LYS A 225 25.22 32.76 31.97
C LYS A 225 24.08 31.84 32.41
N LEU A 226 24.45 30.81 33.17
CA LEU A 226 23.57 29.82 33.79
C LEU A 226 22.45 30.51 34.58
N LEU A 227 21.21 30.32 34.15
CA LEU A 227 20.05 30.55 34.98
C LEU A 227 20.05 29.46 36.06
N ALA A 228 20.26 29.87 37.31
CA ALA A 228 20.13 29.02 38.48
C ALA A 228 18.65 28.64 38.66
N GLY A 229 18.25 27.53 38.04
CA GLY A 229 17.03 26.78 38.29
C GLY A 229 17.40 25.31 38.47
N GLU A 230 16.54 24.54 39.14
CA GLU A 230 16.73 23.12 39.48
C GLU A 230 17.51 22.31 38.43
N GLN A 231 18.46 21.48 38.87
CA GLN A 231 19.27 20.63 37.98
C GLN A 231 18.37 19.79 37.08
N TYR A 232 18.20 20.22 35.83
CA TYR A 232 17.42 19.51 34.85
C TYR A 232 18.07 18.16 34.56
N LYS A 233 17.40 17.08 34.97
CA LYS A 233 17.81 15.72 34.65
C LYS A 233 17.26 15.34 33.28
N THR A 234 18.14 15.04 32.33
CA THR A 234 17.74 14.60 31.00
C THR A 234 17.00 13.25 31.07
N PRO A 235 15.95 13.07 30.24
CA PRO A 235 15.24 11.80 30.18
C PRO A 235 16.15 10.68 29.64
N PRO A 236 16.04 9.44 30.16
CA PRO A 236 16.88 8.33 29.71
C PRO A 236 16.51 7.89 28.27
N LEU A 237 17.52 7.44 27.52
CA LEU A 237 17.36 6.96 26.13
C LEU A 237 16.47 5.71 26.01
N GLU A 238 16.24 5.00 27.11
CA GLU A 238 15.40 3.80 27.17
C GLU A 238 13.93 4.09 26.87
N LEU A 239 13.49 5.34 27.06
CA LEU A 239 12.15 5.78 26.66
C LEU A 239 11.95 5.76 25.14
N LEU A 240 13.03 5.63 24.37
CA LEU A 240 13.01 5.61 22.92
C LEU A 240 13.19 4.17 22.38
N GLU A 241 12.46 3.86 21.31
CA GLU A 241 12.59 2.59 20.59
C GLU A 241 13.86 2.55 19.72
N THR A 242 14.43 1.36 19.54
CA THR A 242 15.58 1.12 18.66
C THR A 242 15.19 0.95 17.18
N ASP A 243 16.16 1.17 16.29
CA ASP A 243 15.98 0.95 14.84
C ASP A 243 15.54 -0.49 14.54
N LYS A 244 14.66 -0.67 13.55
CA LYS A 244 14.16 -2.00 13.15
C LYS A 244 14.43 -2.25 11.67
N GLY A 245 15.02 -3.41 11.38
CA GLY A 245 15.27 -3.91 10.03
C GLY A 245 16.60 -3.45 9.43
N LYS A 246 17.06 -4.19 8.41
CA LYS A 246 18.18 -3.79 7.55
C LYS A 246 17.62 -3.34 6.21
N ALA A 247 18.14 -2.24 5.67
CA ALA A 247 17.76 -1.79 4.34
C ALA A 247 18.28 -2.79 3.29
N ALA A 248 17.47 -3.04 2.26
CA ALA A 248 17.89 -3.86 1.13
C ALA A 248 17.40 -3.24 -0.19
N ALA A 249 18.36 -2.89 -1.04
CA ALA A 249 18.14 -2.34 -2.38
C ALA A 249 17.37 -3.29 -3.31
N GLY A 250 17.50 -4.60 -3.08
CA GLY A 250 17.03 -5.64 -3.99
C GLY A 250 18.18 -6.18 -4.86
N ASP A 251 17.95 -6.30 -6.17
CA ASP A 251 18.97 -6.76 -7.11
C ASP A 251 19.70 -5.57 -7.73
N ILE A 252 20.81 -5.21 -7.10
CA ILE A 252 21.62 -4.04 -7.46
C ILE A 252 22.20 -4.16 -8.88
N VAL A 253 22.66 -5.38 -9.25
CA VAL A 253 23.29 -5.63 -10.55
C VAL A 253 22.28 -5.49 -11.67
N THR A 254 21.09 -6.08 -11.49
CA THR A 254 20.01 -5.98 -12.47
C THR A 254 19.53 -4.54 -12.62
N ASN A 255 19.33 -3.81 -11.51
CA ASN A 255 18.92 -2.41 -11.57
C ASN A 255 19.96 -1.52 -12.27
N SER A 256 21.25 -1.73 -11.98
CA SER A 256 22.36 -1.02 -12.64
C SER A 256 22.36 -1.27 -14.16
N ALA A 257 22.16 -2.52 -14.58
CA ALA A 257 22.04 -2.88 -15.99
C ALA A 257 20.81 -2.27 -16.67
N ILE A 258 19.66 -2.21 -15.97
CA ILE A 258 18.44 -1.57 -16.48
C ILE A 258 18.67 -0.07 -16.67
N ILE A 259 19.29 0.61 -15.70
CA ILE A 259 19.61 2.04 -15.79
C ILE A 259 20.49 2.30 -17.01
N LYS A 260 21.61 1.56 -17.13
CA LYS A 260 22.55 1.69 -18.26
C LYS A 260 21.84 1.49 -19.59
N LYS A 261 21.13 0.37 -19.75
CA LYS A 261 20.41 0.03 -20.99
C LYS A 261 19.33 1.05 -21.34
N THR A 262 18.60 1.55 -20.34
CA THR A 262 17.56 2.55 -20.57
C THR A 262 18.17 3.85 -21.10
N LEU A 263 19.24 4.34 -20.48
CA LEU A 263 19.93 5.56 -20.94
C LEU A 263 20.53 5.38 -22.35
N GLU A 264 21.14 4.23 -22.63
CA GLU A 264 21.67 3.89 -23.96
C GLU A 264 20.57 3.89 -25.04
N ASN A 265 19.38 3.34 -24.74
CA ASN A 265 18.25 3.34 -25.68
C ASN A 265 17.76 4.75 -26.03
N PHE A 266 17.99 5.75 -25.17
CA PHE A 266 17.70 7.15 -25.44
C PHE A 266 18.90 7.90 -26.07
N GLY A 267 19.93 7.18 -26.51
CA GLY A 267 21.13 7.75 -27.12
C GLY A 267 22.04 8.45 -26.11
N LEU A 268 22.00 8.03 -24.85
CA LEU A 268 22.85 8.55 -23.77
C LEU A 268 23.78 7.44 -23.26
N PRO A 269 24.95 7.22 -23.89
CA PRO A 269 25.93 6.27 -23.39
C PRO A 269 26.49 6.73 -22.04
N VAL A 270 26.51 5.81 -21.08
CA VAL A 270 26.97 6.06 -19.70
C VAL A 270 27.77 4.89 -19.17
N GLU A 271 28.72 5.18 -18.28
CA GLU A 271 29.47 4.18 -17.53
C GLU A 271 28.95 4.14 -16.09
N MET A 272 28.55 2.95 -15.62
CA MET A 272 28.13 2.77 -14.23
C MET A 272 29.35 2.77 -13.31
N SER A 273 29.22 3.41 -12.15
CA SER A 273 30.27 3.55 -11.13
C SER A 273 29.78 2.94 -9.80
N GLU A 274 30.18 3.53 -8.69
CA GLU A 274 29.81 3.16 -7.32
C GLU A 274 28.30 3.10 -7.11
N ILE A 275 27.87 2.21 -6.21
CA ILE A 275 26.48 2.07 -5.81
C ILE A 275 26.42 2.09 -4.28
N ASN A 276 25.76 3.11 -3.74
CA ASN A 276 25.65 3.33 -2.30
C ASN A 276 24.23 3.03 -1.83
N THR A 277 24.10 2.03 -0.95
CA THR A 277 22.79 1.63 -0.40
C THR A 277 22.54 2.37 0.91
N GLY A 278 21.63 3.35 0.88
CA GLY A 278 21.17 4.06 2.06
C GLY A 278 20.01 3.37 2.78
N PRO A 279 19.48 3.97 3.86
CA PRO A 279 18.36 3.41 4.62
C PRO A 279 17.05 3.29 3.80
N THR A 280 16.76 4.30 2.98
CA THR A 280 15.48 4.43 2.26
C THR A 280 15.63 4.26 0.74
N VAL A 281 16.77 4.71 0.21
CA VAL A 281 17.08 4.73 -1.22
C VAL A 281 18.46 4.15 -1.47
N THR A 282 18.71 3.68 -2.69
CA THR A 282 20.03 3.31 -3.19
C THR A 282 20.42 4.31 -4.27
N GLN A 283 21.59 4.93 -4.13
CA GLN A 283 22.14 5.85 -5.11
C GLN A 283 23.05 5.08 -6.08
N TYR A 284 22.67 5.07 -7.35
CA TYR A 284 23.47 4.53 -8.45
C TYR A 284 24.22 5.67 -9.11
N THR A 285 25.55 5.61 -9.08
CA THR A 285 26.38 6.66 -9.68
C THR A 285 26.81 6.26 -11.08
N LEU A 286 26.82 7.22 -12.00
CA LEU A 286 27.23 7.01 -13.38
C LEU A 286 28.02 8.20 -13.93
N LYS A 287 28.87 7.93 -14.93
CA LYS A 287 29.61 8.92 -15.69
C LYS A 287 29.03 9.01 -17.11
N PRO A 288 28.42 10.15 -17.50
CA PRO A 288 28.02 10.37 -18.88
C PRO A 288 29.23 10.48 -19.82
N ALA A 289 29.09 10.02 -21.06
CA ALA A 289 30.08 10.28 -22.09
C ALA A 289 30.22 11.79 -22.39
N GLU A 290 31.38 12.18 -22.93
CA GLU A 290 31.67 13.57 -23.27
C GLU A 290 30.66 14.16 -24.26
N GLY A 291 30.31 15.43 -24.08
CA GLY A 291 29.34 16.14 -24.94
C GLY A 291 27.87 15.85 -24.63
N ILE A 292 27.54 14.95 -23.70
CA ILE A 292 26.16 14.73 -23.26
C ILE A 292 25.70 15.86 -22.34
N LYS A 293 24.60 16.53 -22.72
CA LYS A 293 23.95 17.54 -21.87
C LYS A 293 23.28 16.87 -20.67
N LEU A 294 23.65 17.27 -19.45
CA LEU A 294 23.06 16.75 -18.20
C LEU A 294 21.52 16.89 -18.15
N SER A 295 20.98 17.95 -18.76
CA SER A 295 19.52 18.16 -18.85
C SER A 295 18.78 17.06 -19.61
N LYS A 296 19.45 16.32 -20.52
CA LYS A 296 18.84 15.15 -21.18
C LYS A 296 18.70 13.96 -20.23
N ILE A 297 19.58 13.85 -19.23
CA ILE A 297 19.52 12.75 -18.25
C ILE A 297 18.43 13.06 -17.21
N THR A 298 18.39 14.31 -16.71
CA THR A 298 17.41 14.69 -15.68
C THR A 298 15.96 14.61 -16.16
N THR A 299 15.69 14.80 -17.46
CA THR A 299 14.34 14.66 -18.04
C THR A 299 13.87 13.21 -18.15
N LEU A 300 14.77 12.23 -18.07
CA LEU A 300 14.43 10.79 -18.18
C LEU A 300 13.99 10.15 -16.86
N SER A 301 13.81 10.92 -15.77
CA SER A 301 13.35 10.39 -14.48
C SER A 301 12.10 9.52 -14.59
N ASN A 302 11.10 9.94 -15.38
CA ASN A 302 9.88 9.15 -15.58
C ASN A 302 10.12 7.86 -16.38
N ASN A 303 11.00 7.89 -17.38
CA ASN A 303 11.32 6.70 -18.18
C ASN A 303 12.12 5.68 -17.37
N LEU A 304 13.06 6.15 -16.56
CA LEU A 304 13.78 5.31 -15.60
C LEU A 304 12.82 4.74 -14.54
N SER A 305 11.85 5.54 -14.09
CA SER A 305 10.82 5.11 -13.14
C SER A 305 9.99 3.96 -13.69
N LEU A 306 9.61 4.04 -14.97
CA LEU A 306 8.91 2.96 -15.68
C LEU A 306 9.80 1.71 -15.83
N ALA A 307 11.04 1.88 -16.29
CA ALA A 307 11.96 0.76 -16.55
C ALA A 307 12.34 -0.01 -15.29
N LEU A 308 12.53 0.69 -14.16
CA LEU A 308 12.86 0.10 -12.87
C LEU A 308 11.63 -0.32 -12.06
N ALA A 309 10.41 -0.06 -12.56
CA ALA A 309 9.16 -0.22 -11.83
C ALA A 309 9.20 0.43 -10.43
N SER A 310 9.83 1.59 -10.32
CA SER A 310 10.09 2.28 -9.05
C SER A 310 9.78 3.76 -9.17
N HIS A 311 9.01 4.30 -8.23
CA HIS A 311 8.58 5.70 -8.23
C HIS A 311 8.52 6.26 -6.80
N PRO A 312 8.95 7.51 -6.55
CA PRO A 312 9.64 8.43 -7.47
C PRO A 312 11.15 8.14 -7.60
N ILE A 313 11.77 8.54 -8.70
CA ILE A 313 13.23 8.51 -8.91
C ILE A 313 13.76 9.95 -8.89
N ARG A 314 14.79 10.19 -8.08
CA ARG A 314 15.52 11.47 -8.04
C ARG A 314 16.84 11.35 -8.81
N ILE A 315 17.14 12.35 -9.63
CA ILE A 315 18.39 12.43 -10.38
C ILE A 315 19.15 13.67 -9.91
N GLU A 316 20.37 13.46 -9.47
CA GLU A 316 21.30 14.50 -9.01
C GLU A 316 22.44 14.63 -10.02
N ALA A 317 22.47 15.73 -10.76
CA ALA A 317 23.41 15.94 -11.85
C ALA A 317 23.94 17.39 -11.84
N PRO A 318 25.23 17.64 -11.57
CA PRO A 318 26.24 16.72 -11.03
C PRO A 318 26.07 16.47 -9.52
N ILE A 319 26.68 15.40 -9.00
CA ILE A 319 26.85 15.21 -7.55
C ILE A 319 27.85 16.27 -7.04
N PRO A 320 27.55 17.02 -5.97
CA PRO A 320 28.49 18.00 -5.40
C PRO A 320 29.87 17.40 -5.12
N GLY A 321 30.94 18.04 -5.61
CA GLY A 321 32.31 17.57 -5.45
C GLY A 321 32.72 16.37 -6.32
N LYS A 322 31.84 15.83 -7.17
CA LYS A 322 32.15 14.70 -8.08
C LYS A 322 31.67 14.99 -9.51
N SER A 323 32.45 14.63 -10.52
CA SER A 323 32.05 14.70 -11.94
C SER A 323 31.17 13.53 -12.37
N LEU A 324 30.14 13.22 -11.56
CA LEU A 324 29.28 12.06 -11.72
C LEU A 324 27.80 12.46 -11.57
N VAL A 325 26.90 11.61 -12.05
CA VAL A 325 25.46 11.75 -11.90
C VAL A 325 24.96 10.67 -10.95
N GLY A 326 24.14 11.03 -9.97
CA GLY A 326 23.51 10.12 -9.02
C GLY A 326 22.05 9.87 -9.39
N ILE A 327 21.64 8.60 -9.46
CA ILE A 327 20.24 8.19 -9.62
C ILE A 327 19.81 7.48 -8.34
N GLU A 328 18.91 8.10 -7.59
CA GLU A 328 18.37 7.54 -6.36
C GLU A 328 17.11 6.72 -6.66
N VAL A 329 17.18 5.43 -6.36
CA VAL A 329 16.08 4.49 -6.53
C VAL A 329 15.61 4.00 -5.15
N PRO A 330 14.31 4.06 -4.85
CA PRO A 330 13.77 3.49 -3.62
C PRO A 330 14.16 2.04 -3.38
N ASN A 331 14.56 1.71 -2.14
CA ASN A 331 14.88 0.35 -1.75
C ASN A 331 13.63 -0.54 -1.75
N LYS A 332 13.81 -1.83 -2.05
CA LYS A 332 12.75 -2.85 -1.88
C LYS A 332 12.36 -3.00 -0.42
N ILE A 333 13.33 -2.99 0.49
CA ILE A 333 13.13 -2.99 1.94
C ILE A 333 13.76 -1.71 2.50
N ARG A 334 12.93 -0.83 3.06
CA ARG A 334 13.36 0.42 3.69
C ARG A 334 13.57 0.21 5.18
N CYS A 335 14.65 0.76 5.73
CA CYS A 335 14.88 0.78 7.17
C CYS A 335 14.22 2.02 7.79
N GLN A 336 13.48 1.82 8.89
CA GLN A 336 12.93 2.93 9.66
C GLN A 336 14.01 3.46 10.61
N ILE A 337 14.41 4.71 10.42
CA ILE A 337 15.33 5.41 11.31
C ILE A 337 14.53 5.95 12.50
N ARG A 338 14.93 5.56 13.71
CA ARG A 338 14.36 6.04 14.97
C ARG A 338 15.29 7.01 15.67
N LEU A 339 14.69 7.84 16.53
CA LEU A 339 15.39 8.90 17.24
C LEU A 339 16.49 8.39 18.18
N ARG A 340 16.28 7.23 18.82
CA ARG A 340 17.22 6.68 19.80
C ARG A 340 18.64 6.58 19.26
N GLY A 341 18.81 5.96 18.09
CA GLY A 341 20.13 5.75 17.48
C GLY A 341 20.81 7.06 17.08
N LEU A 342 20.03 8.09 16.76
CA LEU A 342 20.56 9.40 16.37
C LEU A 342 21.00 10.22 17.57
N ILE A 343 20.23 10.20 18.67
CA ILE A 343 20.59 10.88 19.91
C ILE A 343 21.73 10.16 20.62
N ALA A 344 21.77 8.82 20.60
CA ALA A 344 22.83 8.04 21.22
C ALA A 344 24.20 8.21 20.54
N ASN A 345 24.24 8.81 19.34
CA ASN A 345 25.48 9.04 18.62
C ASN A 345 26.37 10.05 19.38
N PRO A 346 27.69 9.77 19.52
CA PRO A 346 28.64 10.68 20.16
C PRO A 346 28.56 12.12 19.63
N GLN A 347 28.41 12.30 18.32
CA GLN A 347 28.35 13.62 17.68
C GLN A 347 27.21 14.49 18.23
N PHE A 348 26.08 13.90 18.60
CA PHE A 348 24.97 14.62 19.23
C PHE A 348 25.21 14.84 20.73
N GLN A 349 25.73 13.82 21.42
CA GLN A 349 25.99 13.90 22.87
C GLN A 349 27.06 14.93 23.24
N THR A 350 28.02 15.15 22.36
CA THR A 350 29.11 16.13 22.55
C THR A 350 28.85 17.45 21.84
N ALA A 351 27.64 17.69 21.35
CA ALA A 351 27.33 18.93 20.65
C ALA A 351 27.42 20.13 21.62
N ALA A 352 28.10 21.20 21.20
CA ALA A 352 28.32 22.37 22.05
C ALA A 352 27.05 23.21 22.28
N SER A 353 26.11 23.18 21.33
CA SER A 353 24.86 23.94 21.41
C SER A 353 23.74 23.14 22.07
N ASN A 354 23.10 23.75 23.06
CA ASN A 354 21.87 23.23 23.70
C ASN A 354 20.66 23.23 22.75
N LEU A 355 20.78 23.83 21.58
CA LEU A 355 19.74 23.90 20.55
C LEU A 355 20.04 23.01 19.34
N THR A 356 20.94 22.03 19.50
CA THR A 356 21.20 21.02 18.48
C THR A 356 19.98 20.13 18.29
N ILE A 357 19.49 20.06 17.05
CA ILE A 357 18.35 19.25 16.65
C ILE A 357 18.78 18.08 15.75
N VAL A 358 18.09 16.96 15.91
CA VAL A 358 18.27 15.78 15.05
C VAL A 358 17.42 15.92 13.80
N LEU A 359 18.02 15.80 12.61
CA LEU A 359 17.28 15.80 11.35
C LEU A 359 16.98 14.38 10.84
N GLY A 360 17.90 13.45 11.00
CA GLY A 360 17.74 12.08 10.48
C GLY A 360 19.06 11.47 10.01
N LYS A 361 18.98 10.63 8.96
CA LYS A 361 20.14 10.14 8.20
C LYS A 361 20.06 10.60 6.75
N ASP A 362 21.20 10.84 6.14
CA ASP A 362 21.29 11.13 4.71
C ASP A 362 21.11 9.89 3.81
N VAL A 363 21.28 10.07 2.50
CA VAL A 363 21.18 8.99 1.50
C VAL A 363 22.30 7.96 1.61
N SER A 364 23.40 8.28 2.29
CA SER A 364 24.53 7.39 2.56
C SER A 364 24.41 6.68 3.91
N GLY A 365 23.48 7.11 4.77
CA GLY A 365 23.25 6.57 6.10
C GLY A 365 23.98 7.29 7.23
N PHE A 366 24.62 8.43 6.97
CA PHE A 366 25.26 9.26 7.99
C PHE A 366 24.22 10.06 8.77
N SER A 367 24.42 10.20 10.08
CA SER A 367 23.53 11.02 10.92
C SER A 367 23.69 12.50 10.62
N CYS A 368 22.57 13.21 10.47
CA CYS A 368 22.57 14.65 10.23
C CYS A 368 21.92 15.40 11.41
N TYR A 369 22.61 16.44 11.85
CA TYR A 369 22.20 17.35 12.91
C TYR A 369 22.19 18.78 12.38
N ALA A 370 21.38 19.64 12.98
CA ALA A 370 21.40 21.08 12.75
C ALA A 370 21.43 21.81 14.08
N ASP A 371 22.00 23.00 14.09
CA ASP A 371 21.95 23.90 15.25
C ASP A 371 20.91 24.98 14.98
N LEU A 372 19.99 25.21 15.93
CA LEU A 372 18.96 26.23 15.82
C LEU A 372 19.44 27.62 16.29
N ALA A 373 20.59 27.70 16.94
CA ALA A 373 21.10 28.91 17.61
C ALA A 373 21.37 30.11 16.70
#